data_AF-A0A0F9CU26-F1
#
_entry.id   AF-A0A0F9CU26-F1
#
_cell.length_a   1.000
_cell.length_b   1.000
_cell.length_c   1.000
_cell.angle_alpha   90.00
_cell.angle_beta   90.00
_cell.angle_gamma   90.00
#
_symmetry.space_group_name_H-M   'P 1'
#
loop_
_entity.id
_entity.type
_entity.pdbx_description
1 polymer ?
#
loop_
_entity_poly.entity_id
_entity_poly.type
_entity_poly.pdbx_seq_one_letter_code
_entity_poly.pdbx_strand_id
1 'polypeptide(L)'
;MKHKETLTMKQQKLLEELPKNSYNMTRSAIKAGYKENYARTKLHSDVRKSKLLERYFSEDSVKKRIRKAEKKFLKDSDNSNLARMLELQSKILGLTKDQSQNVSIIVDMTKEALALRSKYMDMEGLHQ
;
A
#
# COMPACT_ATOMS: atom_id res chain seq x y z
N MET A 1 23.79 -2.21 -22.18
CA MET A 1 24.00 -2.26 -20.71
C MET A 1 23.25 -1.09 -20.07
N LYS A 2 22.13 -1.32 -19.38
CA LYS A 2 21.42 -0.22 -18.68
C LYS A 2 22.20 0.10 -17.41
N HIS A 3 22.88 1.25 -17.39
CA HIS A 3 23.54 1.75 -16.18
C HIS A 3 22.51 1.79 -15.04
N LYS A 4 22.72 0.97 -14.00
CA LYS A 4 22.07 1.18 -12.70
C LYS A 4 22.62 2.50 -12.18
N GLU A 5 21.97 3.60 -12.50
CA GLU A 5 22.25 4.89 -11.86
C GLU A 5 22.02 4.74 -10.37
N THR A 6 23.12 4.62 -9.64
CA THR A 6 23.16 4.55 -8.19
C THR A 6 22.62 5.85 -7.62
N LEU A 7 21.71 5.74 -6.66
CA LEU A 7 21.16 6.90 -5.95
C LEU A 7 22.29 7.72 -5.32
N THR A 8 22.24 9.03 -5.47
CA THR A 8 23.18 9.92 -4.78
C THR A 8 23.01 9.81 -3.27
N MET A 9 24.07 10.09 -2.51
CA MET A 9 24.04 10.04 -1.04
C MET A 9 22.91 10.90 -0.44
N LYS A 10 22.64 12.08 -1.03
CA LYS A 10 21.55 12.95 -0.60
C LYS A 10 20.17 12.37 -0.90
N GLN A 11 19.99 11.68 -2.03
CA GLN A 11 18.74 11.00 -2.35
C GLN A 11 18.51 9.79 -1.45
N GLN A 12 19.54 9.02 -1.14
CA GLN A 12 19.45 7.92 -0.17
C GLN A 12 19.03 8.44 1.21
N LYS A 13 19.68 9.51 1.70
CA LYS A 13 19.36 10.12 2.98
C LYS A 13 17.94 10.69 3.02
N LEU A 14 17.49 11.33 1.95
CA LEU A 14 16.09 11.77 1.81
C LEU A 14 15.11 10.60 2.00
N LEU A 15 15.39 9.49 1.32
CA LEU A 15 14.55 8.30 1.36
C LEU A 15 14.56 7.58 2.72
N GLU A 16 15.63 7.71 3.51
CA GLU A 16 15.71 7.23 4.89
C GLU A 16 14.95 8.14 5.87
N GLU A 17 14.89 9.44 5.58
CA GLU A 17 14.18 10.43 6.39
C GLU A 17 12.68 10.49 6.12
N LEU A 18 12.20 9.97 4.98
CA LEU A 18 10.76 9.91 4.68
C LEU A 18 9.94 9.22 5.77
N PRO A 19 10.19 7.94 6.13
CA PRO A 19 9.40 7.25 7.15
C PRO A 19 9.51 7.90 8.54
N LYS A 20 10.62 8.57 8.86
CA LYS A 20 10.83 9.25 10.15
C LYS A 20 10.05 10.55 10.29
N ASN A 21 9.63 11.15 9.17
CA ASN A 21 8.95 12.44 9.13
C ASN A 21 7.57 12.32 8.49
N SER A 22 6.87 11.20 8.71
CA SER A 22 5.52 10.94 8.21
C SER A 22 5.36 11.12 6.69
N TYR A 23 6.41 10.79 5.94
CA TYR A 23 6.50 10.96 4.49
C TYR A 23 6.34 12.41 4.00
N ASN A 24 6.55 13.40 4.86
CA ASN A 24 6.59 14.80 4.46
C ASN A 24 7.89 15.11 3.69
N MET A 25 7.76 15.23 2.36
CA MET A 25 8.89 15.37 1.44
C MET A 25 9.81 16.56 1.78
N THR A 26 9.23 17.72 2.04
CA THR A 26 10.00 18.95 2.33
C THR A 26 10.77 18.82 3.65
N ARG A 27 10.10 18.35 4.71
CA ARG A 27 10.74 18.17 6.02
C ARG A 27 11.86 17.12 5.97
N SER A 28 11.62 15.99 5.31
CA SER A 28 12.62 14.95 5.11
C SER A 28 13.81 15.45 4.30
N ALA A 29 13.59 16.30 3.30
CA ALA A 29 14.68 16.86 2.50
C ALA A 29 15.55 17.85 3.27
N ILE A 30 14.93 18.72 4.07
CA ILE A 30 15.68 19.63 4.95
C ILE A 30 16.56 18.80 5.91
N LYS A 31 16.00 17.74 6.52
CA LYS A 31 16.76 16.80 7.37
C LYS A 31 17.84 16.03 6.63
N ALA A 32 17.63 15.73 5.34
CA ALA A 32 18.63 15.11 4.48
C ALA A 32 19.72 16.09 3.99
N GLY A 33 19.64 17.38 4.35
CA GLY A 33 20.65 18.40 4.02
C GLY A 33 20.42 19.10 2.68
N TYR A 34 19.19 19.11 2.18
CA TYR A 34 18.81 19.97 1.05
C TYR A 34 18.60 21.41 1.55
N LYS A 35 18.93 22.38 0.70
CA LYS A 35 18.63 23.79 0.96
C LYS A 35 17.11 23.95 1.10
N GLU A 36 16.67 24.67 2.12
CA GLU A 36 15.24 24.80 2.44
C GLU A 36 14.41 25.38 1.29
N ASN A 37 14.91 26.43 0.63
CA ASN A 37 14.25 26.99 -0.55
C ASN A 37 14.08 25.96 -1.67
N TYR A 38 15.11 25.12 -1.92
CA TYR A 38 15.03 24.06 -2.91
C TYR A 38 14.03 22.96 -2.51
N ALA A 39 14.04 22.54 -1.23
CA ALA A 39 13.13 21.54 -0.69
C ALA A 39 11.66 21.92 -0.80
N ARG A 40 11.34 23.22 -0.70
CA ARG A 40 9.98 23.75 -0.80
C ARG A 40 9.52 23.95 -2.25
N THR A 41 10.42 24.34 -3.17
CA THR A 41 10.04 24.83 -4.50
C THR A 41 10.28 23.84 -5.63
N LYS A 42 11.41 23.12 -5.63
CA LYS A 42 11.92 22.40 -6.82
C LYS A 42 12.07 20.90 -6.61
N LEU A 43 12.25 20.47 -5.37
CA LEU A 43 12.46 19.07 -5.01
C LEU A 43 11.38 18.13 -5.55
N HIS A 44 10.10 18.47 -5.40
CA HIS A 44 9.01 17.59 -5.86
C HIS A 44 9.09 17.32 -7.37
N SER A 45 9.36 18.36 -8.18
CA SER A 45 9.57 18.21 -9.62
C SER A 45 10.75 17.29 -9.92
N ASP A 46 11.87 17.50 -9.25
CA ASP A 46 13.11 16.76 -9.54
C ASP A 46 13.03 15.29 -9.06
N VAL A 47 12.38 15.03 -7.93
CA VAL A 47 12.07 13.67 -7.42
C VAL A 47 11.16 12.92 -8.40
N ARG A 48 10.15 13.61 -8.97
CA ARG A 48 9.25 13.02 -9.96
C ARG A 48 9.98 12.70 -11.27
N LYS A 49 10.77 13.64 -11.79
CA LYS A 49 11.55 13.46 -13.02
C LYS A 49 12.60 12.36 -12.90
N SER A 50 13.25 12.24 -11.74
CA SER A 50 14.25 11.21 -11.48
C SER A 50 13.67 9.82 -11.21
N LYS A 51 12.33 9.68 -11.14
CA LYS A 51 11.63 8.44 -10.78
C LYS A 51 12.16 7.84 -9.47
N LEU A 52 12.61 8.70 -8.56
CA LEU A 52 13.27 8.29 -7.33
C LEU A 52 12.36 7.41 -6.46
N LEU A 53 11.09 7.79 -6.35
CA LEU A 53 10.09 7.05 -5.58
C LEU A 53 9.74 5.72 -6.25
N GLU A 54 9.64 5.67 -7.58
CA GLU A 54 9.40 4.41 -8.31
C GLU A 54 10.55 3.43 -8.08
N ARG A 55 11.81 3.91 -8.09
CA ARG A 55 12.98 3.09 -7.75
C ARG A 55 12.93 2.61 -6.29
N TYR A 56 12.51 3.49 -5.38
CA TYR A 56 12.43 3.19 -3.95
C TYR A 56 11.33 2.17 -3.60
N PHE A 57 10.17 2.29 -4.24
CA PHE A 57 9.03 1.39 -4.11
C PHE A 57 9.02 0.29 -5.18
N SER A 58 10.16 0.03 -5.82
CA SER A 58 10.31 -1.12 -6.70
C SER A 58 10.06 -2.42 -5.93
N GLU A 59 9.55 -3.43 -6.62
CA GLU A 59 9.19 -4.72 -6.04
C GLU A 59 10.35 -5.33 -5.22
N ASP A 60 11.56 -5.34 -5.78
CA ASP A 60 12.76 -5.84 -5.10
C ASP A 60 13.09 -5.07 -3.81
N SER A 61 12.97 -3.74 -3.85
CA SER A 61 13.23 -2.88 -2.68
C SER A 61 12.20 -3.12 -1.57
N VAL A 62 10.92 -3.22 -1.95
CA VAL A 62 9.82 -3.51 -1.03
C VAL A 62 10.00 -4.90 -0.42
N LYS A 63 10.26 -5.93 -1.22
CA LYS A 63 10.56 -7.30 -0.73
C LYS A 63 11.73 -7.31 0.27
N LYS A 64 12.82 -6.59 -0.03
CA LYS A 64 13.98 -6.50 0.86
C LYS A 64 13.62 -5.84 2.21
N ARG A 65 12.81 -4.80 2.19
CA ARG A 65 12.35 -4.08 3.40
C ARG A 65 11.43 -4.94 4.25
N ILE A 66 10.48 -5.62 3.61
CA ILE A 66 9.60 -6.59 4.26
C ILE A 66 10.42 -7.65 4.99
N ARG A 67 11.37 -8.31 4.30
CA ARG A 67 12.24 -9.33 4.92
C ARG A 67 13.06 -8.78 6.08
N LYS A 68 13.52 -7.53 5.97
CA LYS A 68 14.26 -6.87 7.05
C LYS A 68 13.36 -6.60 8.26
N ALA A 69 12.14 -6.14 8.05
CA ALA A 69 11.15 -5.91 9.10
C ALA A 69 10.76 -7.23 9.79
N GLU A 70 10.48 -8.27 9.01
CA GLU A 70 10.17 -9.62 9.50
C GLU A 70 11.28 -10.17 10.41
N LYS A 71 12.53 -10.14 9.95
CA LYS A 71 13.69 -10.54 10.77
C LYS A 71 13.80 -9.74 12.06
N LYS A 72 13.46 -8.44 12.02
CA LYS A 72 13.47 -7.59 13.21
C LYS A 72 12.36 -7.99 14.18
N PHE A 73 11.12 -8.16 13.72
CA PHE A 73 10.01 -8.56 14.57
C PHE A 73 10.23 -9.93 15.22
N LEU A 74 10.79 -10.89 14.48
CA LEU A 74 11.19 -12.19 15.01
C LEU A 74 12.27 -12.08 16.08
N LYS A 75 13.29 -11.23 15.86
CA LYS A 75 14.37 -11.00 16.82
C LYS A 75 13.86 -10.32 18.10
N ASP A 76 12.96 -9.36 17.95
CA ASP A 76 12.42 -8.54 19.03
C ASP A 76 11.22 -9.22 19.73
N SER A 77 10.83 -10.43 19.29
CA SER A 77 9.62 -11.17 19.74
C SER A 77 8.33 -10.35 19.64
N ASP A 78 8.24 -9.45 18.66
CA ASP A 78 7.10 -8.56 18.43
C ASP A 78 6.02 -9.27 17.60
N ASN A 79 5.37 -10.25 18.25
CA ASN A 79 4.39 -11.12 17.62
C ASN A 79 3.17 -10.36 17.09
N SER A 80 2.79 -9.25 17.73
CA SER A 80 1.66 -8.41 17.32
C SER A 80 1.91 -7.74 15.97
N ASN A 81 3.07 -7.10 15.80
CA ASN A 81 3.40 -6.44 14.53
C ASN A 81 3.71 -7.46 13.44
N LEU A 82 4.29 -8.62 13.79
CA LEU A 82 4.48 -9.72 12.86
C LEU A 82 3.14 -10.25 12.32
N ALA A 83 2.17 -10.51 13.20
CA ALA A 83 0.85 -11.01 12.81
C ALA A 83 0.11 -10.01 11.89
N ARG A 84 0.13 -8.71 12.23
CA ARG A 84 -0.51 -7.69 11.40
C ARG A 84 0.18 -7.52 10.03
N MET A 85 1.50 -7.66 9.97
CA MET A 85 2.22 -7.66 8.70
C MET A 85 1.81 -8.84 7.81
N LEU A 86 1.71 -10.05 8.37
CA LEU A 86 1.28 -11.25 7.64
C LEU A 86 -0.18 -11.13 7.17
N GLU A 87 -1.07 -10.58 8.00
CA GLU A 87 -2.47 -10.31 7.64
C GLU A 87 -2.56 -9.39 6.40
N LEU A 88 -1.84 -8.26 6.41
CA LEU A 88 -1.83 -7.31 5.29
C LEU A 88 -1.24 -7.93 4.02
N GLN A 89 -0.16 -8.71 4.14
CA GLN A 89 0.41 -9.41 2.98
C GLN A 89 -0.55 -10.42 2.38
N SER A 90 -1.26 -11.17 3.23
CA SER A 90 -2.25 -12.15 2.79
C SER A 90 -3.41 -11.48 2.04
N LYS A 91 -3.87 -10.31 2.52
CA LYS A 91 -4.89 -9.49 1.84
C LYS A 91 -4.40 -8.98 0.48
N ILE A 92 -3.16 -8.48 0.41
CA ILE A 92 -2.55 -7.99 -0.85
C ILE A 92 -2.42 -9.12 -1.88
N LEU A 93 -2.02 -10.32 -1.44
CA LEU A 93 -1.89 -11.49 -2.29
C LEU A 93 -3.25 -12.15 -2.64
N GLY A 94 -4.36 -11.63 -2.10
CA GLY A 94 -5.69 -12.22 -2.28
C GLY A 94 -5.87 -13.60 -1.62
N LEU A 95 -4.96 -13.98 -0.71
CA LEU A 95 -5.03 -15.24 0.03
C LEU A 95 -6.11 -15.20 1.12
N THR A 96 -6.46 -14.00 1.58
CA THR A 96 -7.59 -13.76 2.47
C THR A 96 -8.60 -12.86 1.78
N LYS A 97 -9.85 -13.33 1.68
CA LYS A 97 -10.95 -12.50 1.16
C LYS A 97 -11.26 -11.39 2.15
N ASP A 98 -11.41 -10.17 1.64
CA ASP A 98 -11.92 -9.08 2.45
C ASP A 98 -13.39 -9.36 2.79
N GLN A 99 -13.77 -9.29 4.07
CA GLN A 99 -15.15 -9.61 4.49
C GLN A 99 -16.18 -8.75 3.76
N SER A 100 -15.79 -7.55 3.32
CA SER A 100 -16.57 -6.64 2.48
C SER A 100 -17.04 -7.28 1.16
N GLN A 101 -16.19 -8.09 0.51
CA GLN A 101 -16.55 -8.79 -0.73
C GLN A 101 -17.60 -9.87 -0.48
N ASN A 102 -17.54 -10.55 0.67
CA ASN A 102 -18.55 -11.56 1.02
C ASN A 102 -19.92 -10.91 1.25
N VAL A 103 -19.97 -9.72 1.84
CA VAL A 103 -21.23 -8.97 2.05
C VAL A 103 -21.85 -8.55 0.71
N SER A 104 -21.05 -8.07 -0.24
CA SER A 104 -21.56 -7.70 -1.57
C SER A 104 -22.18 -8.89 -2.30
N ILE A 105 -21.50 -10.05 -2.30
CA ILE A 105 -22.00 -11.26 -2.94
C ILE A 105 -23.33 -11.71 -2.29
N ILE A 106 -23.42 -11.68 -0.95
CA ILE A 106 -24.66 -12.03 -0.24
C ILE A 106 -25.80 -11.08 -0.59
N VAL A 107 -25.54 -9.76 -0.68
CA VAL A 107 -26.54 -8.76 -1.05
C VAL A 107 -27.04 -9.00 -2.48
N ASP A 108 -26.14 -9.28 -3.42
CA ASP A 108 -26.51 -9.53 -4.81
C ASP A 108 -27.32 -10.82 -4.97
N MET A 109 -26.91 -11.91 -4.30
CA MET A 109 -27.68 -13.15 -4.25
C MET A 109 -29.07 -12.93 -3.63
N THR A 110 -29.18 -12.09 -2.60
CA THR A 110 -30.46 -11.79 -1.94
C THR A 110 -31.39 -11.00 -2.89
N LYS A 111 -30.85 -10.06 -3.66
CA LYS A 111 -31.61 -9.31 -4.68
C LYS A 111 -32.11 -10.22 -5.79
N GLU A 112 -31.28 -11.14 -6.27
CA GLU A 112 -31.68 -12.10 -7.30
C GLU A 112 -32.78 -13.05 -6.79
N ALA A 113 -32.64 -13.55 -5.55
CA ALA A 113 -33.66 -14.38 -4.92
C ALA A 113 -35.01 -13.63 -4.75
N LEU A 114 -34.97 -12.35 -4.36
CA LEU A 114 -36.16 -11.49 -4.27
C LEU A 114 -36.80 -11.25 -5.65
N ALA A 115 -35.99 -11.00 -6.67
CA ALA A 115 -36.48 -10.81 -8.03
C ALA A 115 -37.14 -12.08 -8.60
N LEU A 116 -36.56 -13.25 -8.33
CA LEU A 116 -37.14 -14.54 -8.70
C LEU A 116 -38.44 -14.81 -7.95
N ARG A 117 -38.48 -14.50 -6.64
CA ARG A 117 -39.70 -14.61 -5.84
C ARG A 117 -40.81 -13.72 -6.37
N SER A 118 -40.51 -12.48 -6.73
CA SER A 118 -41.49 -11.56 -7.34
C SER A 118 -42.08 -12.16 -8.61
N LYS A 119 -41.23 -12.64 -9.53
CA LYS A 119 -41.67 -13.29 -10.78
C LYS A 119 -42.54 -14.52 -10.54
N TYR A 120 -42.22 -15.32 -9.52
CA TYR A 120 -43.02 -16.48 -9.16
C TYR A 120 -44.40 -16.08 -8.64
N MET A 121 -44.47 -15.08 -7.75
CA MET A 121 -45.73 -14.55 -7.22
C MET A 121 -46.62 -13.95 -8.33
N ASP A 122 -46.01 -13.24 -9.29
CA ASP A 122 -46.70 -12.71 -10.47
C ASP A 122 -47.27 -13.84 -11.35
N MET A 123 -46.55 -14.96 -11.51
CA MET A 123 -47.01 -16.11 -12.29
C MET A 123 -48.11 -16.92 -11.59
N GLU A 124 -48.08 -17.01 -10.26
CA GLU A 124 -49.10 -17.75 -9.49
C GLU A 124 -50.34 -16.91 -9.13
N GLY A 125 -50.35 -15.61 -9.46
CA GLY A 125 -51.44 -14.71 -9.09
C GLY A 125 -51.58 -14.53 -7.57
N LEU A 126 -50.55 -14.93 -6.81
CA LEU A 126 -50.49 -14.80 -5.37
C LEU A 126 -49.91 -13.43 -5.04
N HIS A 127 -50.73 -12.38 -5.15
CA HIS A 127 -50.38 -11.10 -4.53
C HIS A 127 -50.93 -11.09 -3.11
N GLN A 128 -50.05 -10.90 -2.11
CA GLN A 128 -50.47 -10.50 -0.76
C GLN A 128 -50.75 -9.00 -0.73
#